data_AF-A0A368FJU7-F1
#
_entry.id   AF-A0A368FJU7-F1
#
_cell.length_a   1.000
_cell.length_b   1.000
_cell.length_c   1.000
_cell.angle_alpha   90.00
_cell.angle_beta   90.00
_cell.angle_gamma   90.00
#
_symmetry.space_group_name_H-M   'P 1'
#
loop_
_entity.id
_entity.type
_entity.pdbx_description
1 polymer ?
#
loop_
_entity_poly.entity_id
_entity_poly.type
_entity_poly.pdbx_seq_one_letter_code
_entity_poly.pdbx_strand_id
1 'polypeptide(L)' 'MNDQKHSYKLHYFDIRGRGEPIRLIFEYYGVKYDDNRIPMEDWPSVKETSFRAIFSNCEM' A
#
# COMPACT_ATOMS: atom_id res chain seq x y z
N MET A 1 5.56 -14.59 -20.20
CA MET A 1 4.98 -15.15 -18.96
C MET A 1 5.61 -14.39 -17.81
N ASN A 2 4.80 -13.67 -17.03
CA ASN A 2 5.33 -12.73 -16.03
C ASN A 2 5.88 -13.50 -14.82
N ASP A 3 7.18 -13.78 -14.82
CA ASP A 3 7.94 -14.22 -13.65
C ASP A 3 8.07 -13.05 -12.68
N GLN A 4 7.00 -12.77 -11.92
CA GLN A 4 7.01 -11.75 -10.88
C GLN A 4 7.83 -12.23 -9.67
N LYS A 5 9.06 -11.71 -9.57
CA LYS A 5 9.97 -11.96 -8.43
C LYS A 5 9.48 -11.33 -7.12
N HIS A 6 8.71 -10.23 -7.20
CA HIS A 6 8.31 -9.43 -6.05
C HIS A 6 6.78 -9.34 -5.97
N SER A 7 6.26 -9.40 -4.74
CA SER A 7 4.87 -9.14 -4.41
C SER A 7 4.70 -7.68 -4.01
N TYR A 8 3.70 -7.02 -4.58
CA TYR A 8 3.40 -5.61 -4.35
C TYR A 8 2.05 -5.47 -3.65
N LYS A 9 2.00 -4.61 -2.63
CA LYS A 9 0.77 -4.19 -1.96
C LYS A 9 0.68 -2.66 -1.99
N LEU A 10 -0.36 -2.14 -2.63
CA LEU A 10 -0.63 -0.71 -2.71
C LEU A 10 -1.56 -0.33 -1.55
N HIS A 11 -1.06 0.53 -0.66
CA HIS A 11 -1.87 1.13 0.40
C HIS A 11 -2.27 2.54 -0.03
N TYR A 12 -3.56 2.74 -0.29
CA TYR A 12 -4.07 4.07 -0.63
C TYR A 12 -5.49 4.27 -0.13
N PHE A 13 -5.94 5.51 -0.12
CA PHE A 13 -7.33 5.85 0.21
C PHE A 13 -8.28 5.35 -0.88
N ASP A 14 -9.56 5.17 -0.54
CA ASP A 14 -10.63 4.87 -1.51
C ASP A 14 -11.04 6.12 -2.33
N ILE A 15 -10.04 6.80 -2.87
CA ILE A 15 -10.17 7.90 -3.83
C ILE A 15 -9.16 7.67 -4.94
N ARG A 16 -9.45 8.20 -6.14
CA ARG A 16 -8.52 8.06 -7.28
C ARG A 16 -7.19 8.77 -7.02
N GLY A 17 -7.23 10.03 -6.58
CA GLY A 17 -6.09 10.77 -6.04
C GLY A 17 -4.74 10.50 -6.73
N ARG A 18 -3.69 10.30 -5.94
CA ARG A 18 -2.35 9.89 -6.40
C ARG A 18 -2.19 8.37 -6.54
N GLY A 19 -3.20 7.58 -6.16
CA GLY A 19 -3.18 6.12 -6.25
C GLY A 19 -3.49 5.63 -7.66
N GLU A 20 -4.33 6.37 -8.41
CA GLU A 20 -4.78 5.98 -9.75
C GLU A 20 -3.63 5.82 -10.76
N PRO A 21 -2.64 6.73 -10.86
CA PRO A 21 -1.52 6.55 -11.79
C PRO A 21 -0.72 5.27 -11.49
N ILE A 22 -0.60 4.88 -10.23
CA ILE A 22 0.12 3.67 -9.82
C ILE A 22 -0.66 2.42 -10.25
N ARG A 23 -1.98 2.41 -10.06
CA ARG A 23 -2.87 1.33 -10.52
C ARG A 23 -2.82 1.15 -12.04
N LEU A 24 -2.82 2.26 -12.78
CA LEU A 24 -2.71 2.25 -14.24
C LEU A 24 -1.39 1.64 -14.71
N ILE A 25 -0.27 1.95 -14.05
CA ILE A 25 1.04 1.36 -14.38
C ILE A 25 1.02 -0.16 -14.14
N PHE A 26 0.46 -0.61 -13.01
CA PHE A 26 0.38 -2.04 -12.74
C PHE A 26 -0.46 -2.79 -13.78
N GLU A 27 -1.61 -2.23 -14.17
CA GLU A 27 -2.47 -2.82 -15.20
C GLU A 27 -1.78 -2.82 -16.57
N TYR A 28 -1.12 -1.73 -16.93
CA TYR A 28 -0.41 -1.60 -18.22
C TYR A 28 0.69 -2.67 -18.39
N TYR A 29 1.44 -2.98 -17.32
CA TYR A 29 2.46 -4.02 -17.34
C TYR A 29 1.93 -5.43 -16.99
N GLY A 30 0.64 -5.56 -16.66
CA GLY A 30 0.03 -6.83 -16.23
C GLY A 30 0.69 -7.41 -14.97
N VAL A 31 1.12 -6.53 -14.05
CA VAL A 31 1.76 -6.89 -12.78
C VAL A 31 0.67 -7.14 -11.76
N LYS A 32 0.66 -8.32 -11.12
CA LYS A 32 -0.26 -8.63 -10.02
C LYS A 32 0.18 -7.85 -8.77
N TYR A 33 -0.77 -7.15 -8.17
CA TYR A 33 -0.60 -6.41 -6.92
C TYR A 33 -1.90 -6.49 -6.09
N ASP A 34 -1.77 -6.28 -4.78
CA ASP A 34 -2.91 -6.18 -3.86
C ASP A 34 -3.27 -4.70 -3.63
N ASP A 35 -4.51 -4.29 -3.93
CA ASP A 35 -5.01 -2.91 -3.76
C ASP A 35 -5.73 -2.80 -2.40
N ASN A 36 -4.98 -2.45 -1.36
CA ASN A 36 -5.52 -2.25 -0.03
C ASN A 36 -6.05 -0.82 0.12
N ARG A 37 -7.38 -0.69 0.07
CA ARG A 37 -8.10 0.57 0.18
C ARG A 37 -8.42 0.88 1.63
N ILE A 38 -7.83 1.95 2.14
CA ILE A 38 -7.98 2.36 3.53
C ILE A 38 -9.05 3.46 3.59
N PRO A 39 -10.16 3.26 4.32
CA PRO A 39 -11.12 4.33 4.54
C PRO A 39 -10.51 5.40 5.47
N MET A 40 -10.95 6.64 5.33
CA MET A 40 -10.34 7.78 6.04
C MET A 40 -10.46 7.64 7.57
N GLU A 41 -11.48 6.93 8.05
CA GLU A 41 -11.72 6.64 9.47
C GLU A 41 -10.67 5.71 10.08
N ASP A 42 -10.12 4.78 9.28
CA ASP A 42 -9.10 3.82 9.73
C ASP A 42 -7.67 4.39 9.60
N TRP A 43 -7.52 5.51 8.88
CA TRP A 43 -6.24 6.18 8.71
C TRP A 43 -5.47 6.49 10.02
N PRO A 44 -6.09 7.06 11.08
CA PRO A 44 -5.39 7.27 12.35
C PRO A 44 -4.78 5.99 12.92
N SER A 45 -5.49 4.85 12.84
CA SER A 45 -5.00 3.55 13.31
C SER A 45 -3.82 3.06 12.46
N VAL A 46 -3.95 3.10 11.13
CA VAL A 46 -2.88 2.68 10.21
C VAL A 46 -1.63 3.55 10.35
N LYS A 47 -1.80 4.86 10.55
CA LYS A 47 -0.69 5.79 10.77
C LYS A 47 0.04 5.49 12.07
N GLU A 48 -0.68 5.22 13.15
CA GLU A 48 -0.08 4.83 14.42
C GLU A 48 0.70 3.53 14.32
N THR A 49 0.15 2.49 13.67
CA THR A 49 0.87 1.22 13.46
C THR A 49 2.11 1.41 12.60
N SER A 50 2.02 2.18 11.51
CA SER A 50 3.13 2.42 10.59
C SER A 50 4.25 3.24 11.25
N PHE A 51 3.88 4.21 12.09
CA PHE A 51 4.84 5.04 12.82
C PHE A 51 5.44 4.29 14.02
N ARG A 52 4.64 3.49 14.74
CA ARG A 52 5.13 2.65 15.85
C ARG A 52 5.98 1.48 15.37
N ALA A 53 5.76 0.92 14.18
CA ALA A 53 6.59 -0.16 13.65
C ALA A 53 8.05 0.28 13.34
N ILE A 54 8.29 1.58 13.20
CA ILE A 54 9.65 2.13 13.03
C ILE A 54 10.34 2.35 14.39
N PHE A 55 9.57 2.54 15.47
CA PHE A 55 10.10 2.89 16.80
C PHE A 55 9.86 1.85 17.91
N SER A 56 9.12 0.76 17.66
CA SER A 56 8.76 -0.24 18.67
C SER A 56 9.71 -1.45 18.72
N ASN A 57 10.83 -1.43 17.99
CA ASN A 57 11.88 -2.46 18.10
C ASN A 57 13.20 -1.92 18.67
N CYS A 58 13.15 -0.79 19.38
CA CYS A 58 14.18 -0.45 20.34
C CYS A 58 13.63 -0.85 21.72
N GLU A 59 13.75 -2.13 22.07
CA GLU A 59 13.71 -2.55 23.47
C GLU A 59 14.75 -1.70 24.21
N MET A 60 14.34 -1.04 25.30
CA MET A 60 15.30 -0.61 26.32
C MET A 60 15.90 -1.84 26.98
#